data_AF-A0A0D0DA40-F1
#
_entry.id   AF-A0A0D0DA40-F1
#
_cell.length_a   1.000
_cell.length_b   1.000
_cell.length_c   1.000
_cell.angle_alpha   90.00
_cell.angle_beta   90.00
_cell.angle_gamma   90.00
#
_symmetry.space_group_name_H-M   'P 1'
#
loop_
_entity.id
_entity.type
_entity.pdbx_description
1 polymer ?
#
loop_
_entity_poly.entity_id
_entity_poly.type
_entity_poly.pdbx_seq_one_letter_code
_entity_poly.pdbx_strand_id
1 'polypeptide(L)'
;MARMQTNKVKKARPQLSDAQKVRRRAKFDELTKDVNHTHLGYLGEVQALSKKHGQSERWTRRQLYLGSSTVAGCRAPNMWNGFIRGRLNDINEHESFIPCHVIIALNFFYHFSVGLPKGEHWKLTEFVEAHKETLRHEYSQLSPTQKDNYAIQIMKVCAAKQCHIRDSPRRVYNKMRTSFAAMDQE
;
A
#
# COMPACT_ATOMS: atom_id res chain seq x y z
N MET A 1 -21.44 -48.27 -0.87
CA MET A 1 -20.43 -47.53 -0.09
C MET A 1 -21.13 -46.73 1.00
N ALA A 2 -20.94 -47.09 2.28
CA ALA A 2 -21.66 -46.51 3.41
C ALA A 2 -21.06 -45.16 3.83
N ARG A 3 -21.89 -44.12 3.92
CA ARG A 3 -21.52 -42.75 4.29
C ARG A 3 -21.33 -42.67 5.80
N MET A 4 -20.09 -42.51 6.27
CA MET A 4 -19.80 -42.32 7.69
C MET A 4 -20.42 -41.01 8.19
N GLN A 5 -21.33 -41.14 9.16
CA GLN A 5 -21.90 -40.00 9.89
C GLN A 5 -20.86 -39.50 10.89
N THR A 6 -20.39 -38.27 10.72
CA THR A 6 -19.53 -37.61 11.69
C THR A 6 -20.39 -37.08 12.84
N ASN A 7 -20.26 -37.70 14.01
CA ASN A 7 -20.94 -37.25 15.22
C ASN A 7 -20.43 -35.85 15.59
N LYS A 8 -21.30 -34.84 15.50
CA LYS A 8 -21.03 -33.49 15.96
C LYS A 8 -20.92 -33.50 17.48
N VAL A 9 -19.69 -33.57 18.00
CA VAL A 9 -19.42 -33.42 19.43
C VAL A 9 -19.91 -32.04 19.86
N LYS A 10 -20.92 -31.99 20.75
CA LYS A 10 -21.36 -30.74 21.36
C LYS A 10 -20.21 -30.23 22.22
N LYS A 11 -19.57 -29.13 21.82
CA LYS A 11 -18.55 -28.46 22.64
C LYS A 11 -19.21 -28.01 23.94
N ALA A 12 -18.81 -28.61 25.05
CA ALA A 12 -19.19 -28.16 26.38
C ALA A 12 -18.64 -26.74 26.57
N ARG A 13 -19.50 -25.79 26.96
CA ARG A 13 -19.06 -24.45 27.32
C ARG A 13 -18.50 -24.50 28.74
N PRO A 14 -17.34 -23.87 29.03
CA PRO A 14 -16.84 -23.77 30.39
C PRO A 14 -17.89 -23.12 31.29
N GLN A 15 -18.21 -23.77 32.41
CA GLN A 15 -19.07 -23.21 33.44
C GLN A 15 -18.28 -22.14 34.18
N LEU A 16 -18.47 -20.88 33.80
CA LEU A 16 -17.85 -19.74 34.48
C LEU A 16 -18.51 -19.53 35.84
N SER A 17 -17.69 -19.32 36.87
CA SER A 17 -18.19 -18.87 38.17
C SER A 17 -18.82 -17.48 38.07
N ASP A 18 -19.71 -17.14 38.99
CA ASP A 18 -20.38 -15.83 38.95
C ASP A 18 -19.40 -14.68 39.13
N ALA A 19 -18.32 -14.87 39.90
CA ALA A 19 -17.22 -13.92 39.98
C ALA A 19 -16.53 -13.70 38.62
N GLN A 20 -16.31 -14.76 37.82
CA GLN A 20 -15.76 -14.64 36.47
C GLN A 20 -16.71 -13.91 35.53
N LYS A 21 -18.03 -14.17 35.62
CA LYS A 21 -19.04 -13.46 34.82
C LYS A 21 -19.05 -11.96 35.12
N VAL A 22 -18.97 -11.58 36.40
CA VAL A 22 -18.90 -10.16 36.82
C VAL A 22 -17.65 -9.49 36.27
N ARG A 23 -16.48 -10.14 36.40
CA ARG A 23 -15.22 -9.61 35.83
C ARG A 23 -15.30 -9.45 34.31
N ARG A 24 -15.90 -10.40 33.59
CA ARG A 24 -16.08 -10.30 32.14
C ARG A 24 -16.99 -9.13 31.74
N ARG A 25 -18.07 -8.90 32.49
CA ARG A 25 -18.97 -7.75 32.24
C ARG A 25 -18.25 -6.42 32.46
N ALA A 26 -17.55 -6.26 33.58
CA ALA A 26 -16.81 -5.04 33.87
C ALA A 26 -15.78 -4.72 32.78
N LYS A 27 -15.02 -5.72 32.32
CA LYS A 27 -14.05 -5.55 31.23
C LYS A 27 -14.70 -5.20 29.89
N PHE A 28 -15.87 -5.78 29.61
CA PHE A 28 -16.64 -5.45 28.41
C PHE A 28 -17.15 -4.02 28.43
N ASP A 29 -17.63 -3.54 29.58
CA ASP A 29 -18.12 -2.17 29.75
C ASP A 29 -16.99 -1.15 29.61
N GLU A 30 -15.84 -1.40 30.23
CA GLU A 30 -14.62 -0.60 30.09
C GLU A 30 -14.19 -0.51 28.62
N LEU A 31 -14.13 -1.66 27.94
CA LEU A 31 -13.78 -1.70 26.53
C LEU A 31 -14.78 -0.93 25.67
N THR A 32 -16.08 -1.05 25.96
CA THR A 32 -17.11 -0.33 25.23
C THR A 32 -16.93 1.17 25.37
N LYS A 33 -16.54 1.66 26.56
CA LYS A 33 -16.20 3.07 26.77
C LYS A 33 -15.00 3.50 25.95
N ASP A 34 -13.93 2.71 25.93
CA ASP A 34 -12.72 3.02 25.16
C ASP A 34 -12.99 3.05 23.64
N VAL A 35 -13.76 2.09 23.14
CA VAL A 35 -14.17 2.04 21.72
C VAL A 35 -15.02 3.25 21.35
N ASN A 36 -15.97 3.63 22.22
CA ASN A 36 -16.79 4.81 21.98
C ASN A 36 -15.96 6.10 22.02
N HIS A 37 -15.02 6.21 22.96
CA HIS A 37 -14.10 7.35 23.06
C HIS A 37 -13.24 7.50 21.80
N THR A 38 -12.62 6.41 21.35
CA THR A 38 -11.82 6.40 20.11
C THR A 38 -12.66 6.71 18.88
N HIS A 39 -13.89 6.19 18.80
CA HIS A 39 -14.82 6.51 17.72
C HIS A 39 -15.21 7.99 17.69
N LEU A 40 -15.47 8.62 18.85
CA LEU A 40 -15.76 10.04 18.94
C LEU A 40 -14.56 10.90 18.53
N GLY A 41 -13.34 10.54 18.96
CA GLY A 41 -12.12 11.20 18.52
C GLY A 41 -11.94 11.14 16.99
N TYR A 42 -12.12 9.96 16.40
CA TYR A 42 -12.08 9.77 14.95
C TYR A 42 -13.11 10.64 14.20
N LEU A 43 -14.36 10.70 14.70
CA LEU A 43 -15.39 11.56 14.10
C LEU A 43 -15.03 13.05 14.19
N GLY A 44 -14.42 13.48 15.29
CA GLY A 44 -13.90 14.83 15.45
C GLY A 44 -12.84 15.19 14.40
N GLU A 45 -11.89 14.30 14.16
CA GLU A 45 -10.86 14.49 13.12
C GLU A 45 -11.46 14.55 11.71
N VAL A 46 -12.41 13.66 11.40
CA VAL A 46 -13.14 13.66 10.13
C VAL A 46 -13.82 15.01 9.89
N GLN A 47 -14.50 15.55 10.91
CA GLN A 47 -15.17 16.84 10.83
C GLN A 47 -14.19 17.99 10.63
N ALA A 48 -13.08 18.00 11.38
CA ALA A 48 -12.06 19.02 11.24
C ALA A 48 -11.47 19.04 9.82
N LEU A 49 -11.13 17.87 9.28
CA LEU A 49 -10.61 17.73 7.91
C LEU A 49 -11.65 18.09 6.84
N SER A 50 -12.89 17.66 7.02
CA SER A 50 -14.01 18.00 6.13
C SER A 50 -14.19 19.52 6.02
N LYS A 51 -14.25 20.22 7.17
CA LYS A 51 -14.36 21.68 7.21
C LYS A 51 -13.13 22.38 6.61
N LYS A 52 -11.92 21.93 6.96
CA LYS A 52 -10.66 22.54 6.48
C LYS A 52 -10.53 22.52 4.96
N HIS A 53 -11.03 21.46 4.30
CA HIS A 53 -10.83 21.24 2.86
C HIS A 53 -12.10 21.43 2.02
N GLY A 54 -13.22 21.87 2.62
CA GLY A 54 -14.50 22.02 1.91
C GLY A 54 -15.04 20.71 1.34
N GLN A 55 -14.68 19.57 1.93
CA GLN A 55 -15.08 18.24 1.46
C GLN A 55 -16.21 17.67 2.30
N SER A 56 -16.99 16.74 1.75
CA SER A 56 -18.00 16.03 2.54
C SER A 56 -17.37 15.07 3.56
N GLU A 57 -17.97 14.94 4.75
CA GLU A 57 -17.51 13.97 5.76
C GLU A 57 -17.46 12.53 5.22
N ARG A 58 -18.43 12.14 4.38
CA ARG A 58 -18.47 10.81 3.75
C ARG A 58 -17.24 10.56 2.88
N TRP A 59 -16.81 11.57 2.12
CA TRP A 59 -15.60 11.50 1.30
C TRP A 59 -14.36 11.41 2.19
N THR A 60 -14.26 12.27 3.21
CA THR A 60 -13.12 12.29 4.16
C THR A 60 -12.97 10.96 4.90
N ARG A 61 -14.08 10.38 5.40
CA ARG A 61 -14.07 9.04 6.03
C ARG A 61 -13.53 7.99 5.06
N ARG A 62 -14.00 7.99 3.81
CA ARG A 62 -13.52 7.04 2.79
C ARG A 62 -12.03 7.18 2.52
N GLN A 63 -11.49 8.39 2.43
CA GLN A 63 -10.05 8.58 2.22
C GLN A 63 -9.22 8.05 3.40
N LEU A 64 -9.65 8.33 4.63
CA LEU A 64 -8.99 7.82 5.84
C LEU A 64 -9.03 6.28 5.94
N TYR A 65 -10.15 5.65 5.54
CA TYR A 65 -10.27 4.19 5.52
C TYR A 65 -9.53 3.53 4.34
N LEU A 66 -9.58 4.15 3.16
CA LEU A 66 -8.96 3.62 1.94
C LEU A 66 -7.45 3.62 2.02
N GLY A 67 -6.82 4.61 2.67
CA GLY A 67 -5.38 4.59 2.91
C GLY A 67 -4.93 3.29 3.56
N SER A 68 -5.73 2.74 4.48
CA SER A 68 -5.37 1.51 5.19
C SER A 68 -5.59 0.20 4.41
N SER A 69 -6.64 0.11 3.58
CA SER A 69 -6.99 -1.14 2.88
C SER A 69 -6.45 -1.23 1.46
N THR A 70 -6.21 -0.10 0.80
CA THR A 70 -5.62 -0.11 -0.56
C THR A 70 -4.17 -0.52 -0.57
N VAL A 71 -3.45 -0.35 0.54
CA VAL A 71 -2.03 -0.75 0.63
C VAL A 71 -1.86 -2.25 0.88
N ALA A 72 -2.82 -2.90 1.56
CA ALA A 72 -2.76 -4.35 1.84
C ALA A 72 -3.01 -5.23 0.61
N GLY A 73 -3.57 -4.67 -0.46
CA GLY A 73 -3.80 -5.34 -1.75
C GLY A 73 -2.84 -4.91 -2.85
N CYS A 74 -1.84 -4.07 -2.54
CA CYS A 74 -0.80 -3.74 -3.51
C CYS A 74 -0.10 -5.05 -3.90
N ARG A 75 -0.28 -5.46 -5.16
CA ARG A 75 0.48 -6.56 -5.75
C ARG A 75 1.96 -6.36 -5.39
N ALA A 76 2.64 -7.44 -5.03
CA ALA A 76 4.07 -7.40 -4.73
C ALA A 76 4.77 -6.54 -5.79
N PRO A 77 5.61 -5.58 -5.38
CA PRO A 77 6.35 -4.72 -6.29
C PRO A 77 6.97 -5.55 -7.42
N ASN A 78 6.47 -5.40 -8.64
CA ASN A 78 7.05 -6.09 -9.77
C ASN A 78 8.39 -5.41 -10.10
N MET A 79 9.49 -6.18 -10.09
CA MET A 79 10.84 -5.72 -10.46
C MET A 79 10.82 -4.95 -11.80
N TRP A 80 10.03 -5.43 -12.76
CA TRP A 80 9.83 -4.78 -14.06
C TRP A 80 9.28 -3.36 -13.94
N ASN A 81 8.33 -3.13 -13.02
CA ASN A 81 7.77 -1.80 -12.81
C ASN A 81 8.79 -0.85 -12.16
N GLY A 82 9.68 -1.37 -11.33
CA GLY A 82 10.78 -0.60 -10.74
C GLY A 82 11.78 -0.18 -11.78
N PHE A 83 12.17 -1.13 -12.63
CA PHE A 83 13.05 -0.88 -13.76
C PHE A 83 12.49 0.18 -14.72
N ILE A 84 11.23 0.03 -15.18
CA ILE A 84 10.61 1.03 -16.08
C ILE A 84 10.58 2.41 -15.43
N ARG A 85 10.20 2.50 -14.15
CA ARG A 85 10.14 3.80 -13.44
C ARG A 85 11.51 4.42 -13.25
N GLY A 86 12.54 3.60 -12.98
CA GLY A 86 13.92 4.06 -12.95
C GLY A 86 14.32 4.67 -14.28
N ARG A 87 14.15 3.93 -15.38
CA ARG A 87 14.47 4.42 -16.74
C ARG A 87 13.69 5.67 -17.14
N LEU A 88 12.40 5.71 -16.81
CA LEU A 88 11.58 6.88 -17.08
C LEU A 88 12.09 8.11 -16.32
N ASN A 89 12.48 7.95 -15.06
CA ASN A 89 13.03 9.03 -14.26
C ASN A 89 14.40 9.46 -14.78
N ASP A 90 15.29 8.51 -15.10
CA ASP A 90 16.61 8.81 -15.68
C ASP A 90 16.45 9.68 -16.93
N ILE A 91 15.55 9.30 -17.85
CA ILE A 91 15.31 10.05 -19.10
C ILE A 91 14.70 11.43 -18.82
N ASN A 92 13.67 11.50 -17.97
CA ASN A 92 13.02 12.77 -17.63
C ASN A 92 13.95 13.72 -16.85
N GLU A 93 14.90 13.20 -16.07
CA GLU A 93 15.90 14.00 -15.35
C GLU A 93 17.05 14.43 -16.28
N HIS A 94 17.50 13.56 -17.18
CA HIS A 94 18.60 13.86 -18.11
C HIS A 94 18.20 14.75 -19.30
N GLU A 95 16.93 14.79 -19.71
CA GLU A 95 16.44 15.73 -20.74
C GLU A 95 16.36 17.20 -20.26
N SER A 96 16.59 17.47 -18.98
CA SER A 96 16.66 18.84 -18.46
C SER A 96 18.01 19.54 -18.71
N PHE A 97 19.03 18.82 -19.22
CA PHE A 97 20.37 19.38 -19.44
C PHE A 97 21.01 18.90 -20.75
N ILE A 98 20.46 19.33 -21.89
CA ILE A 98 21.22 19.40 -23.14
C ILE A 98 21.60 20.87 -23.37
N PRO A 99 22.85 21.30 -23.08
CA PRO A 99 23.37 22.55 -23.61
C PRO A 99 23.42 22.42 -25.13
N CYS A 100 22.77 23.33 -25.85
CA CYS A 100 22.53 23.30 -27.29
C CYS A 100 23.78 23.33 -28.20
N HIS A 101 24.99 23.01 -27.72
CA HIS A 101 26.23 23.16 -28.48
C HIS A 101 26.78 21.88 -29.13
N VAL A 102 26.13 20.71 -28.98
CA VAL A 102 26.67 19.45 -29.55
C VAL A 102 25.59 18.66 -30.32
N ILE A 103 24.97 19.28 -31.32
CA ILE A 103 24.07 18.58 -32.26
C ILE A 103 24.68 18.42 -33.67
N ILE A 104 25.85 19.02 -33.96
CA ILE A 104 26.40 18.96 -35.34
C ILE A 104 27.38 17.79 -35.58
N ALA A 105 27.88 17.07 -34.57
CA ALA A 105 29.06 16.23 -34.77
C ALA A 105 28.90 14.70 -34.78
N LEU A 106 27.72 14.10 -34.59
CA LEU A 106 27.58 12.63 -34.62
C LEU A 106 26.31 12.18 -35.34
N ASN A 107 26.38 12.19 -36.66
CA ASN A 107 25.34 11.74 -37.59
C ASN A 107 25.47 10.25 -37.97
N PHE A 108 26.15 9.45 -37.16
CA PHE A 108 26.29 8.02 -37.42
C PHE A 108 26.08 7.24 -36.12
N PHE A 109 25.02 6.43 -36.11
CA PHE A 109 24.74 5.38 -35.15
C PHE A 109 24.02 5.74 -33.83
N TYR A 110 22.88 6.43 -33.86
CA TYR A 110 21.85 6.21 -32.82
C TYR A 110 20.44 6.32 -33.41
N HIS A 111 19.72 5.20 -33.38
CA HIS A 111 18.31 5.11 -33.71
C HIS A 111 17.50 5.86 -32.64
N PHE A 112 16.85 6.95 -33.05
CA PHE A 112 15.52 7.35 -32.59
C PHE A 112 15.33 7.60 -31.08
N SER A 113 15.93 8.68 -30.57
CA SER A 113 15.35 9.40 -29.44
C SER A 113 14.74 10.69 -29.97
N VAL A 114 13.43 10.68 -30.21
CA VAL A 114 12.68 11.90 -30.49
C VAL A 114 12.64 12.68 -29.19
N GLY A 115 13.56 13.63 -29.02
CA GLY A 115 13.63 14.45 -27.81
C GLY A 115 12.34 15.25 -27.63
N LEU A 116 11.72 15.13 -26.45
CA LEU A 116 10.57 15.95 -26.09
C LEU A 116 10.98 17.43 -25.99
N PRO A 117 10.07 18.38 -26.29
CA PRO A 117 10.34 19.79 -26.10
C PRO A 117 10.59 20.09 -24.61
N LYS A 118 11.45 21.06 -24.33
CA LYS A 118 11.88 21.41 -22.98
C LYS A 118 10.69 21.71 -22.07
N GLY A 119 10.51 20.90 -21.02
CA GLY A 119 9.42 21.03 -20.04
C GLY A 119 8.28 20.03 -20.24
N GLU A 120 8.30 19.24 -21.31
CA GLU A 120 7.46 18.05 -21.42
C GLU A 120 8.16 16.86 -20.79
N HIS A 121 7.37 16.01 -20.12
CA HIS A 121 7.83 14.77 -19.52
C HIS A 121 7.11 13.62 -20.19
N TRP A 122 7.82 12.52 -20.41
CA TRP A 122 7.20 11.31 -20.91
C TRP A 122 6.15 10.83 -19.91
N LYS A 123 4.90 10.64 -20.38
CA LYS A 123 3.94 9.88 -19.59
C LYS A 123 4.36 8.42 -19.61
N LEU A 124 4.17 7.73 -18.48
CA LEU A 124 4.57 6.32 -18.35
C LEU A 124 4.00 5.43 -19.46
N THR A 125 2.75 5.65 -19.87
CA THR A 125 2.13 4.85 -20.93
C THR A 125 2.78 5.10 -22.29
N GLU A 126 2.99 6.37 -22.64
CA GLU A 126 3.62 6.79 -23.90
C GLU A 126 5.07 6.28 -23.97
N PHE A 127 5.80 6.38 -22.85
CA PHE A 127 7.16 5.86 -22.72
C PHE A 127 7.24 4.35 -22.93
N VAL A 128 6.38 3.58 -22.26
CA VAL A 128 6.38 2.12 -22.34
C VAL A 128 6.02 1.67 -23.76
N GLU A 129 5.13 2.38 -24.45
CA GLU A 129 4.75 2.08 -25.82
C GLU A 129 5.90 2.38 -26.80
N ALA A 130 6.54 3.55 -26.68
CA ALA A 130 7.64 3.97 -27.54
C ALA A 130 8.91 3.13 -27.36
N HIS A 131 9.23 2.70 -26.13
CA HIS A 131 10.51 2.04 -25.81
C HIS A 131 10.35 0.56 -25.43
N LYS A 132 9.20 -0.07 -25.75
CA LYS A 132 8.84 -1.40 -25.27
C LYS A 132 9.92 -2.47 -25.51
N GLU A 133 10.42 -2.56 -26.74
CA GLU A 133 11.37 -3.61 -27.13
C GLU A 133 12.75 -3.36 -26.52
N THR A 134 13.20 -2.11 -26.48
CA THR A 134 14.46 -1.72 -25.80
C THR A 134 14.40 -2.03 -24.30
N LEU A 135 13.30 -1.65 -23.64
CA LEU A 135 13.11 -1.94 -22.21
C LEU A 135 13.14 -3.44 -21.92
N ARG A 136 12.52 -4.26 -22.78
CA ARG A 136 12.53 -5.72 -22.63
C ARG A 136 13.93 -6.29 -22.79
N HIS A 137 14.65 -5.83 -23.82
CA HIS A 137 16.01 -6.26 -24.09
C HIS A 137 16.95 -5.89 -22.94
N GLU A 138 16.96 -4.63 -22.51
CA GLU A 138 17.79 -4.17 -21.38
C GLU A 138 17.49 -4.93 -20.09
N TYR A 139 16.22 -5.13 -19.78
CA TYR A 139 15.84 -5.87 -18.57
C TYR A 139 16.25 -7.34 -18.63
N SER A 140 16.30 -7.95 -19.82
CA SER A 140 16.79 -9.31 -19.98
C SER A 140 18.28 -9.43 -19.65
N GLN A 141 19.06 -8.38 -19.94
CA GLN A 141 20.50 -8.31 -19.69
C GLN A 141 20.87 -8.01 -18.24
N LEU A 142 19.92 -7.49 -17.44
CA LEU A 142 20.17 -7.21 -16.02
C LEU A 142 20.45 -8.48 -15.22
N SER A 143 21.47 -8.39 -14.37
CA SER A 143 21.78 -9.46 -13.41
C SER A 143 20.68 -9.60 -12.36
N PRO A 144 20.54 -10.79 -11.73
CA PRO A 144 19.56 -10.99 -10.66
C PRO A 144 19.70 -9.95 -9.54
N THR A 145 20.93 -9.66 -9.11
CA THR A 145 21.21 -8.67 -8.07
C THR A 145 20.74 -7.26 -8.44
N GLN A 146 20.87 -6.86 -9.72
CA GLN A 146 20.35 -5.58 -10.20
C GLN A 146 18.83 -5.54 -10.17
N LYS A 147 18.17 -6.65 -10.54
CA LYS A 147 16.70 -6.78 -10.49
C LYS A 147 16.19 -6.68 -9.05
N ASP A 148 16.88 -7.31 -8.10
CA ASP A 148 16.55 -7.23 -6.68
C ASP A 148 16.70 -5.81 -6.13
N ASN A 149 17.72 -5.08 -6.56
CA ASN A 149 17.88 -3.68 -6.17
C ASN A 149 16.67 -2.81 -6.57
N TYR A 150 16.10 -3.02 -7.76
CA TYR A 150 14.87 -2.34 -8.16
C TYR A 150 13.68 -2.71 -7.26
N ALA A 151 13.55 -3.98 -6.86
CA ALA A 151 12.51 -4.38 -5.89
C ALA A 151 12.68 -3.69 -4.54
N ILE A 152 13.92 -3.63 -4.02
CA ILE A 152 14.24 -2.96 -2.76
C ILE A 152 13.90 -1.47 -2.84
N GLN A 153 14.24 -0.80 -3.94
CA GLN A 153 13.92 0.62 -4.13
C GLN A 153 12.41 0.87 -4.15
N ILE A 154 11.64 0.05 -4.87
CA ILE A 154 10.17 0.18 -4.86
C ILE A 154 9.64 -0.06 -3.45
N MET A 155 10.14 -1.06 -2.73
CA MET A 155 9.73 -1.33 -1.35
C MET A 155 10.01 -0.14 -0.43
N LYS A 156 11.17 0.51 -0.56
CA LYS A 156 11.49 1.73 0.22
C LYS A 156 10.51 2.86 -0.09
N VAL A 157 10.20 3.11 -1.37
CA VAL A 157 9.22 4.13 -1.78
C VAL A 157 7.82 3.79 -1.27
N CYS A 158 7.42 2.52 -1.33
CA CYS A 158 6.15 2.04 -0.78
C CYS A 158 6.09 2.20 0.74
N ALA A 159 7.14 1.84 1.46
CA ALA A 159 7.23 1.97 2.92
C ALA A 159 7.19 3.44 3.35
N ALA A 160 7.90 4.34 2.65
CA ALA A 160 7.85 5.77 2.90
C ALA A 160 6.45 6.37 2.64
N LYS A 161 5.72 5.87 1.65
CA LYS A 161 4.31 6.26 1.45
C LYS A 161 3.39 5.68 2.52
N GLN A 162 3.70 4.50 3.02
CA GLN A 162 2.91 3.81 4.04
C GLN A 162 3.12 4.37 5.45
N CYS A 163 4.29 4.93 5.78
CA CYS A 163 4.53 5.55 7.09
C CYS A 163 3.66 6.80 7.33
N HIS A 164 3.18 7.45 6.25
CA HIS A 164 2.18 8.51 6.35
C HIS A 164 0.76 8.00 6.59
N ILE A 165 0.49 6.73 6.29
CA ILE A 165 -0.82 6.10 6.46
C ILE A 165 -0.82 5.43 7.83
N ARG A 166 -1.12 6.23 8.85
CA ARG A 166 -1.29 5.84 10.26
C ARG A 166 -2.17 4.60 10.45
N ASP A 167 -1.96 3.95 11.61
CA ASP A 167 -2.68 2.76 12.06
C ASP A 167 -4.20 2.90 11.91
N SER A 168 -4.71 2.22 10.89
CA SER A 168 -6.14 2.05 10.67
C SER A 168 -6.82 1.61 11.97
N PRO A 169 -7.93 2.26 12.37
CA PRO A 169 -8.76 1.78 13.47
C PRO A 169 -9.15 0.30 13.31
N ARG A 170 -9.32 -0.15 12.06
CA ARG A 170 -9.62 -1.55 11.73
C ARG A 170 -8.46 -2.50 12.00
N ARG A 171 -7.22 -2.06 11.81
CA ARG A 171 -6.01 -2.86 12.08
C ARG A 171 -5.81 -3.00 13.59
N VAL A 172 -6.06 -1.93 14.34
CA VAL A 172 -6.07 -1.96 15.82
C VAL A 172 -7.16 -2.93 16.32
N TYR A 173 -8.39 -2.83 15.79
CA TYR A 173 -9.49 -3.74 16.13
C TYR A 173 -9.17 -5.21 15.82
N ASN A 174 -8.57 -5.50 14.66
CA ASN A 174 -8.20 -6.87 14.31
C ASN A 174 -7.10 -7.43 15.21
N LYS A 175 -6.06 -6.64 15.52
CA LYS A 175 -4.99 -7.03 16.44
C LYS A 175 -5.56 -7.37 17.82
N MET A 176 -6.48 -6.53 18.31
CA MET A 176 -7.21 -6.74 19.55
C MET A 176 -8.03 -8.03 19.55
N ARG A 177 -8.81 -8.27 18.49
CA ARG A 177 -9.62 -9.49 18.35
C ARG A 177 -8.75 -10.76 18.38
N THR A 178 -7.58 -10.73 17.75
CA THR A 178 -6.63 -11.85 17.79
C THR A 178 -6.07 -12.05 19.20
N SER A 179 -5.76 -10.98 19.94
CA SER A 179 -5.33 -11.09 21.35
C SER A 179 -6.41 -11.68 22.26
N PHE A 180 -7.69 -11.35 22.05
CA PHE A 180 -8.79 -11.99 22.79
C PHE A 180 -8.95 -13.47 22.45
N ALA A 181 -8.85 -13.83 21.17
CA ALA A 181 -8.92 -15.23 20.75
C ALA A 181 -7.76 -16.08 21.31
N ALA A 182 -6.57 -15.50 21.50
CA ALA A 182 -5.43 -16.16 22.12
C ALA A 182 -5.65 -16.38 23.63
N MET A 183 -6.24 -15.40 24.34
CA MET A 183 -6.57 -15.57 25.77
C MET A 183 -7.66 -16.63 26.02
N ASP A 184 -8.59 -16.86 25.10
CA ASP A 184 -9.60 -17.92 25.23
C ASP A 184 -9.00 -19.34 25.01
N GLN A 185 -7.71 -19.45 24.65
CA GLN A 185 -6.98 -20.72 24.47
C GLN A 185 -6.04 -21.07 25.65
N GLU A 186 -5.85 -20.15 26.61
CA GLU A 186 -5.18 -20.40 27.91
C GLU A 186 -6.19 -20.81 28.99
#